data_AF-A0A5M3PXZ4-F1
#
_entry.id   AF-A0A5M3PXZ4-F1
#
_cell.length_a   1.000
_cell.length_b   1.000
_cell.length_c   1.000
_cell.angle_alpha   90.00
_cell.angle_beta   90.00
_cell.angle_gamma   90.00
#
_symmetry.space_group_name_H-M   'P 1'
#
loop_
_entity.id
_entity.type
_entity.pdbx_description
1 polymer ?
#
loop_
_entity_poly.entity_id
_entity_poly.type
_entity_poly.pdbx_seq_one_letter_code
_entity_poly.pdbx_strand_id
1 'polypeptide(L)'
;MASHEAFMALALSESQKALPHCLPNPPVECVLVKDDVVVSSGYTRAPGRYHAEADALANYSGSFSDLIAYVTLEPCSFQGRTPSCADAFITKGISQVVVALIDPDPRNNGHGLEKLRQAGIQVVQGVGEKEVSRFLGPYLRKKQQSKLSGAQIKLRGLNARDKPAVLSMLADPEVMRFLGPRRALSDDEAAAWFNEALQRPSRYVISDAISDEFIGFCGIKEINGILDFGYFIRSEFWGKGIATRACELAVGKLAHEIDLDTAQVFIADNNEASKKVAEKLGWQVIRSSRKDGDFGHYYRIGK
;
A
#
# COMPACT_ATOMS: atom_id res chain seq x y z
N MET A 1 30.52 -21.83 -16.37
CA MET A 1 29.10 -21.48 -16.20
C MET A 1 28.98 -20.55 -15.02
N ALA A 2 28.46 -19.35 -15.26
CA ALA A 2 28.15 -18.43 -14.18
C ALA A 2 26.91 -18.95 -13.42
N SER A 3 26.87 -18.76 -12.11
CA SER A 3 25.76 -19.29 -11.31
C SER A 3 24.49 -18.45 -11.49
N HIS A 4 23.33 -19.05 -11.21
CA HIS A 4 22.05 -18.32 -11.25
C HIS A 4 22.06 -17.08 -10.33
N GLU A 5 22.73 -17.17 -9.19
CA GLU A 5 22.89 -16.06 -8.23
C GLU A 5 23.64 -14.89 -8.84
N ALA A 6 24.66 -15.13 -9.68
CA ALA A 6 25.43 -14.06 -10.32
C ALA A 6 24.56 -13.24 -11.29
N PHE A 7 23.75 -13.92 -12.12
CA PHE A 7 22.83 -13.23 -13.03
C PHE A 7 21.68 -12.55 -12.30
N MET A 8 21.17 -13.13 -11.22
CA MET A 8 20.15 -12.49 -10.40
C MET A 8 20.70 -11.24 -9.68
N ALA A 9 21.93 -11.30 -9.17
CA ALA A 9 22.59 -10.15 -8.57
C ALA A 9 22.78 -9.02 -9.59
N LEU A 10 23.13 -9.36 -10.83
CA LEU A 10 23.21 -8.40 -11.92
C LEU A 10 21.84 -7.77 -12.22
N ALA A 11 20.77 -8.58 -12.34
CA ALA A 11 19.41 -8.08 -12.51
C ALA A 11 18.98 -7.15 -11.36
N LEU A 12 19.33 -7.49 -10.12
CA LEU A 12 19.05 -6.63 -8.97
C LEU A 12 19.79 -5.29 -9.04
N SER A 13 21.04 -5.28 -9.50
CA SER A 13 21.82 -4.03 -9.64
C SER A 13 21.19 -3.06 -10.66
N GLU A 14 20.60 -3.61 -11.72
CA GLU A 14 19.94 -2.87 -12.79
C GLU A 14 18.54 -2.38 -12.37
N SER A 15 17.87 -3.08 -11.45
CA SER A 15 16.54 -2.74 -10.94
C SER A 15 16.43 -1.30 -10.41
N GLN A 16 17.53 -0.72 -9.92
CA GLN A 16 17.57 0.67 -9.43
C GLN A 16 17.29 1.70 -10.53
N LYS A 17 17.57 1.39 -11.80
CA LYS A 17 17.35 2.29 -12.95
C LYS A 17 15.87 2.56 -13.21
N ALA A 18 14.98 1.72 -12.69
CA ALA A 18 13.54 1.93 -12.74
C ALA A 18 13.09 3.16 -11.93
N LEU A 19 13.84 3.52 -10.88
CA LEU A 19 13.45 4.56 -9.94
C LEU A 19 13.89 5.96 -10.41
N PRO A 20 13.13 7.00 -10.04
CA PRO A 20 11.81 6.97 -9.38
C PRO A 20 10.65 6.75 -10.37
N HIS A 21 10.94 6.65 -11.68
CA HIS A 21 9.95 6.77 -12.75
C HIS A 21 8.93 5.63 -12.82
N CYS A 22 9.28 4.42 -12.35
CA CYS A 22 8.38 3.26 -12.35
C CYS A 22 7.24 3.37 -11.33
N LEU A 23 7.36 4.26 -10.33
CA LEU A 23 6.39 4.37 -9.25
C LEU A 23 5.00 4.74 -9.79
N PRO A 24 3.92 4.14 -9.25
CA PRO A 24 3.87 3.30 -8.05
C PRO A 24 4.16 1.80 -8.26
N ASN A 25 4.57 1.37 -9.45
CA ASN A 25 4.92 -0.03 -9.69
C ASN A 25 6.26 -0.39 -9.02
N PRO A 26 6.45 -1.67 -8.62
CA PRO A 26 7.73 -2.11 -8.07
C PRO A 26 8.86 -1.97 -9.10
N PRO A 27 10.08 -1.60 -8.68
CA PRO A 27 11.24 -1.51 -9.54
C PRO A 27 11.78 -2.92 -9.87
N VAL A 28 11.09 -3.65 -10.74
CA VAL A 28 11.48 -4.99 -11.21
C VAL A 28 12.47 -4.87 -12.37
N GLU A 29 13.37 -5.84 -12.49
CA GLU A 29 14.29 -6.05 -13.61
C GLU A 29 14.12 -7.46 -14.20
N CYS A 30 14.37 -7.57 -15.49
CA CYS A 30 14.53 -8.81 -16.23
C CYS A 30 15.83 -8.74 -17.07
N VAL A 31 16.69 -9.77 -16.97
CA VAL A 31 17.80 -9.96 -17.90
C VAL A 31 17.63 -11.27 -18.66
N LEU A 32 17.90 -11.24 -19.97
CA LEU A 32 17.89 -12.41 -20.84
C LEU A 32 19.32 -12.87 -21.06
N VAL A 33 19.57 -14.16 -20.84
CA VAL A 33 20.91 -14.76 -20.90
C VAL A 33 20.93 -15.88 -21.93
N LYS A 34 22.01 -15.92 -22.72
CA LYS A 34 22.36 -16.99 -23.64
C LYS A 34 23.83 -17.35 -23.48
N ASP A 35 24.16 -18.63 -23.35
CA ASP A 35 25.55 -19.10 -23.28
C ASP A 35 26.40 -18.33 -22.25
N ASP A 36 25.86 -18.14 -21.04
CA ASP A 36 26.45 -17.34 -19.95
C ASP A 36 26.65 -15.84 -20.24
N VAL A 37 26.05 -15.29 -21.30
CA VAL A 37 26.14 -13.88 -21.69
C VAL A 37 24.77 -13.22 -21.59
N VAL A 38 24.70 -12.04 -20.95
CA VAL A 38 23.51 -11.20 -20.98
C VAL A 38 23.34 -10.62 -22.39
N VAL A 39 22.27 -11.02 -23.07
CA VAL A 39 21.96 -10.58 -24.44
C VAL A 39 20.91 -9.47 -24.47
N SER A 40 20.18 -9.25 -23.38
CA SER A 40 19.23 -8.16 -23.22
C SER A 40 18.91 -7.91 -21.76
N SER A 41 18.50 -6.68 -21.44
CA SER A 41 17.98 -6.30 -20.13
C SER A 41 16.80 -5.34 -20.26
N GLY A 42 16.04 -5.22 -19.19
CA GLY A 42 14.88 -4.35 -19.12
C GLY A 42 14.39 -4.18 -17.69
N TYR A 43 13.97 -2.96 -17.37
CA TYR A 43 13.35 -2.61 -16.10
C TYR A 43 11.91 -2.17 -16.30
N THR A 44 11.17 -2.17 -15.18
CA THR A 44 9.84 -1.58 -15.12
C THR A 44 9.90 -0.10 -15.50
N ARG A 45 9.22 0.25 -16.59
CA ARG A 45 9.08 1.64 -17.07
C ARG A 45 7.98 2.37 -16.33
N ALA A 46 7.80 3.65 -16.65
CA ALA A 46 6.74 4.48 -16.08
C ALA A 46 5.33 3.85 -16.24
N PRO A 47 4.36 4.15 -15.35
CA PRO A 47 3.03 3.57 -15.41
C PRO A 47 2.38 3.64 -16.79
N GLY A 48 1.81 2.52 -17.24
CA GLY A 48 1.22 2.39 -18.58
C GLY A 48 2.23 2.08 -19.70
N ARG A 49 3.53 1.93 -19.37
CA ARG A 49 4.57 1.41 -20.27
C ARG A 49 4.94 -0.03 -19.91
N TYR A 50 6.01 -0.54 -20.52
CA TYR A 50 6.47 -1.91 -20.35
C TYR A 50 6.87 -2.25 -18.91
N HIS A 51 6.51 -3.47 -18.51
CA HIS A 51 7.17 -4.15 -17.39
C HIS A 51 8.58 -4.56 -17.80
N ALA A 52 9.39 -4.96 -16.82
CA ALA A 52 10.78 -5.36 -17.02
C ALA A 52 10.95 -6.44 -18.09
N GLU A 53 10.09 -7.46 -18.06
CA GLU A 53 10.09 -8.59 -18.99
C GLU A 53 9.77 -8.12 -20.41
N ALA A 54 8.73 -7.29 -20.56
CA ALA A 54 8.34 -6.76 -21.86
C ALA A 54 9.41 -5.81 -22.44
N ASP A 55 10.07 -5.03 -21.57
CA ASP A 55 11.19 -4.15 -21.96
C ASP A 55 12.39 -4.97 -22.42
N ALA A 56 12.78 -6.01 -21.68
CA ALA A 56 13.87 -6.91 -22.04
C ALA A 56 13.60 -7.67 -23.34
N LEU A 57 12.35 -8.13 -23.55
CA LEU A 57 11.93 -8.76 -24.80
C LEU A 57 11.93 -7.77 -25.98
N ALA A 58 11.52 -6.52 -25.76
CA ALA A 58 11.51 -5.50 -26.80
C ALA A 58 12.91 -5.05 -27.24
N ASN A 59 13.88 -5.10 -26.31
CA ASN A 59 15.28 -4.75 -26.58
C ASN A 59 16.06 -5.87 -27.28
N TYR A 60 15.47 -7.05 -27.48
CA TYR A 60 16.13 -8.20 -28.11
C TYR A 60 15.48 -8.56 -29.45
N SER A 61 16.31 -8.69 -30.50
CA SER A 61 15.86 -9.00 -31.85
C SER A 61 16.22 -10.41 -32.33
N GLY A 62 16.97 -11.18 -31.53
CA GLY A 62 17.41 -12.53 -31.87
C GLY A 62 16.35 -13.61 -31.58
N SER A 63 16.79 -14.87 -31.67
CA SER A 63 15.94 -16.01 -31.29
C SER A 63 15.81 -16.09 -29.77
N PHE A 64 14.58 -16.16 -29.29
CA PHE A 64 14.27 -16.34 -27.88
C PHE A 64 14.40 -17.81 -27.42
N SER A 65 14.51 -18.74 -28.37
CA SER A 65 14.82 -20.13 -28.08
C SER A 65 16.16 -20.22 -27.37
N ASP A 66 16.21 -21.07 -26.35
CA ASP A 66 17.38 -21.31 -25.49
C ASP A 66 17.76 -20.14 -24.56
N LEU A 67 16.97 -19.06 -24.51
CA LEU A 67 17.20 -17.99 -23.54
C LEU A 67 16.70 -18.35 -22.15
N ILE A 68 17.50 -18.00 -21.15
CA ILE A 68 17.11 -18.01 -19.74
C ILE A 68 16.75 -16.58 -19.33
N ALA A 69 15.55 -16.37 -18.82
CA ALA A 69 15.13 -15.09 -18.25
C ALA A 69 15.35 -15.09 -16.73
N TYR A 70 16.09 -14.11 -16.21
CA TYR A 70 16.26 -13.88 -14.78
C TYR A 70 15.43 -12.66 -14.37
N VAL A 71 14.44 -12.86 -13.50
CA VAL A 71 13.47 -11.81 -13.12
C VAL A 71 13.43 -11.63 -11.61
N THR A 72 13.51 -10.39 -11.13
CA THR A 72 13.54 -10.11 -9.68
C THR A 72 12.18 -10.32 -8.99
N LEU A 73 11.08 -10.35 -9.74
CA LEU A 73 9.73 -10.61 -9.23
C LEU A 73 8.98 -11.53 -10.20
N GLU A 74 8.06 -12.35 -9.70
CA GLU A 74 7.21 -13.21 -10.53
C GLU A 74 6.59 -12.45 -11.71
N PRO A 75 6.73 -12.99 -12.94
CA PRO A 75 6.07 -12.43 -14.10
C PRO A 75 4.56 -12.42 -13.96
N CYS A 76 3.91 -11.30 -14.28
CA CYS A 76 2.47 -11.20 -14.10
C CYS A 76 1.71 -12.26 -14.91
N SER A 77 0.61 -12.76 -14.34
CA SER A 77 -0.19 -13.87 -14.88
C SER A 77 -1.46 -13.41 -15.61
N PHE A 78 -1.94 -12.21 -15.29
CA PHE A 78 -3.22 -11.68 -15.74
C PHE A 78 -3.06 -10.72 -16.91
N GLN A 79 -4.01 -10.77 -17.84
CA GLN A 79 -4.07 -9.86 -18.97
C GLN A 79 -4.62 -8.50 -18.52
N GLY A 80 -3.88 -7.44 -18.86
CA GLY A 80 -4.34 -6.05 -18.72
C GLY A 80 -4.75 -5.50 -20.08
N ARG A 81 -4.17 -4.35 -20.45
CA ARG A 81 -4.27 -3.81 -21.82
C ARG A 81 -3.41 -4.60 -22.82
N THR A 82 -2.36 -5.24 -22.33
CA THR A 82 -1.46 -6.13 -23.08
C THR A 82 -1.53 -7.55 -22.51
N PRO A 83 -1.07 -8.58 -23.27
CA PRO A 83 -0.86 -9.91 -22.72
C PRO A 83 0.00 -9.87 -21.45
N SER A 84 -0.16 -10.87 -20.59
CA SER A 84 0.62 -10.99 -19.36
C SER A 84 2.11 -11.24 -19.67
N CYS A 85 3.01 -10.90 -18.74
CA CYS A 85 4.44 -11.17 -18.95
C CYS A 85 4.72 -12.68 -19.05
N ALA A 86 3.97 -13.51 -18.32
CA ALA A 86 4.01 -14.96 -18.50
C ALA A 86 3.61 -15.38 -19.92
N ASP A 87 2.51 -14.84 -20.47
CA ASP A 87 2.10 -15.11 -21.86
C ASP A 87 3.15 -14.65 -22.87
N ALA A 88 3.80 -13.51 -22.62
CA ALA A 88 4.83 -12.98 -23.49
C ALA A 88 6.03 -13.93 -23.56
N PHE A 89 6.50 -14.45 -22.42
CA PHE A 89 7.56 -15.47 -22.40
C PHE A 89 7.17 -16.76 -23.11
N ILE A 90 5.93 -17.24 -22.89
CA ILE A 90 5.39 -18.42 -23.58
C ILE A 90 5.36 -18.20 -25.09
N THR A 91 4.80 -17.08 -25.53
CA THR A 91 4.64 -16.75 -26.96
C THR A 91 5.99 -16.61 -27.64
N LYS A 92 6.99 -16.04 -26.94
CA LYS A 92 8.35 -15.89 -27.47
C LYS A 92 9.15 -17.19 -27.43
N GLY A 93 8.81 -18.14 -26.56
CA GLY A 93 9.50 -19.41 -26.43
C GLY A 93 10.79 -19.34 -25.61
N ILE A 94 10.77 -18.60 -24.49
CA ILE A 94 11.84 -18.63 -23.48
C ILE A 94 11.96 -20.06 -22.91
N SER A 95 13.17 -20.60 -22.79
CA SER A 95 13.38 -21.99 -22.36
C SER A 95 13.28 -22.16 -20.84
N GLN A 96 13.75 -21.15 -20.10
CA GLN A 96 13.80 -21.18 -18.64
C GLN A 96 13.57 -19.80 -18.04
N VAL A 97 12.85 -19.75 -16.92
CA VAL A 97 12.64 -18.56 -16.11
C VAL A 97 13.18 -18.82 -14.71
N VAL A 98 14.13 -17.98 -14.28
CA VAL A 98 14.69 -17.97 -12.95
C VAL A 98 14.17 -16.74 -12.22
N VAL A 99 13.47 -16.94 -11.10
CA VAL A 99 12.78 -15.88 -10.37
C VAL A 99 13.26 -15.78 -8.93
N ALA A 100 13.44 -14.56 -8.43
CA ALA A 100 13.80 -14.34 -7.04
C ALA A 100 12.61 -14.42 -6.09
N LEU A 101 11.55 -13.65 -6.34
CA LEU A 101 10.40 -13.51 -5.45
C LEU A 101 9.09 -13.93 -6.13
N ILE A 102 8.19 -14.56 -5.38
CA ILE A 102 6.77 -14.64 -5.75
C ILE A 102 6.13 -13.26 -5.59
N ASP A 103 5.29 -12.83 -6.54
CA ASP A 103 4.57 -11.56 -6.42
C ASP A 103 3.40 -11.75 -5.44
N PRO A 104 3.37 -11.00 -4.31
CA PRO A 104 2.36 -11.18 -3.30
C PRO A 104 0.99 -10.56 -3.67
N ASP A 105 0.84 -9.98 -4.88
CA ASP A 105 -0.47 -9.61 -5.45
C ASP A 105 -1.31 -10.88 -5.66
N PRO A 106 -2.54 -10.97 -5.10
CA PRO A 106 -3.39 -12.16 -5.23
C PRO A 106 -3.73 -12.58 -6.65
N ARG A 107 -3.58 -11.69 -7.64
CA ARG A 107 -3.76 -12.03 -9.06
C ARG A 107 -2.57 -12.82 -9.61
N ASN A 108 -1.38 -12.61 -9.07
CA ASN A 108 -0.14 -13.28 -9.42
C ASN A 108 0.08 -14.45 -8.45
N ASN A 109 0.67 -14.25 -7.27
CA ASN A 109 0.79 -15.21 -6.17
C ASN A 109 1.03 -16.67 -6.61
N GLY A 110 1.99 -16.87 -7.52
CA GLY A 110 2.40 -18.16 -8.08
C GLY A 110 1.68 -18.58 -9.36
N HIS A 111 0.60 -17.90 -9.76
CA HIS A 111 -0.14 -18.21 -10.99
C HIS A 111 0.67 -17.94 -12.26
N GLY A 112 1.57 -16.95 -12.25
CA GLY A 112 2.43 -16.65 -13.39
C GLY A 112 3.46 -17.76 -13.58
N LEU A 113 4.06 -18.20 -12.48
CA LEU A 113 5.01 -19.32 -12.47
C LEU A 113 4.34 -20.62 -12.90
N GLU A 114 3.13 -20.89 -12.41
CA GLU A 114 2.39 -22.09 -12.77
C GLU A 114 2.04 -22.11 -14.26
N LYS A 115 1.61 -20.97 -14.79
CA LYS A 115 1.33 -20.80 -16.22
C LYS A 115 2.55 -21.09 -17.10
N LEU A 116 3.73 -20.64 -16.68
CA LEU A 116 4.99 -20.95 -17.37
C LEU A 116 5.30 -22.45 -17.35
N ARG A 117 5.16 -23.11 -16.19
CA ARG A 117 5.38 -24.56 -16.05
C ARG A 117 4.44 -25.36 -16.94
N GLN A 118 3.16 -25.00 -16.99
CA GLN A 118 2.16 -25.67 -17.83
C GLN A 118 2.45 -25.55 -19.33
N ALA A 119 3.11 -24.47 -19.75
CA ALA A 119 3.58 -24.28 -21.12
C ALA A 119 4.91 -25.01 -21.42
N GLY A 120 5.48 -25.76 -20.46
CA GLY A 120 6.72 -26.51 -20.63
C GLY A 120 7.99 -25.69 -20.39
N ILE A 121 7.88 -24.46 -19.88
CA ILE A 121 9.04 -23.62 -19.53
C ILE A 121 9.58 -24.08 -18.18
N GLN A 122 10.91 -24.26 -18.08
CA GLN A 122 11.56 -24.60 -16.81
C GLN A 122 11.51 -23.40 -15.86
N VAL A 123 11.08 -23.60 -14.61
CA VAL A 123 11.00 -22.51 -13.62
C VAL A 123 11.87 -22.84 -12.41
N VAL A 124 12.82 -21.97 -12.09
CA VAL A 124 13.63 -22.01 -10.87
C VAL A 124 13.26 -20.82 -10.00
N GLN A 125 12.92 -21.05 -8.74
CA GLN A 125 12.44 -20.03 -7.81
C GLN A 125 13.41 -19.87 -6.63
N GLY A 126 13.48 -18.66 -6.06
CA GLY A 126 14.15 -18.38 -4.80
C GLY A 126 15.62 -17.97 -4.94
N VAL A 127 16.10 -17.80 -6.18
CA VAL A 127 17.48 -17.37 -6.44
C VAL A 127 17.62 -15.90 -6.02
N GLY A 128 18.54 -15.59 -5.10
CA GLY A 128 18.77 -14.21 -4.62
C GLY A 128 17.60 -13.62 -3.81
N GLU A 129 16.69 -14.45 -3.30
CA GLU A 129 15.46 -14.03 -2.59
C GLU A 129 15.74 -13.01 -1.48
N LYS A 130 16.78 -13.22 -0.67
CA LYS A 130 17.08 -12.39 0.49
C LYS A 130 17.44 -10.95 0.09
N GLU A 131 18.34 -10.80 -0.87
CA GLU A 131 18.81 -9.51 -1.38
C GLU A 131 17.69 -8.78 -2.13
N VAL A 132 16.97 -9.50 -2.98
CA VAL A 132 15.88 -8.94 -3.77
C VAL A 132 14.70 -8.53 -2.87
N SER A 133 14.35 -9.34 -1.86
CA SER A 133 13.30 -9.02 -0.88
C SER A 133 13.63 -7.76 -0.08
N ARG A 134 14.90 -7.58 0.31
CA ARG A 134 15.36 -6.36 0.99
C ARG A 134 15.12 -5.11 0.14
N PHE A 135 15.36 -5.19 -1.17
CA PHE A 135 15.19 -4.06 -2.08
C PHE A 135 13.73 -3.84 -2.49
N LEU A 136 13.01 -4.89 -2.92
CA LEU A 136 11.63 -4.78 -3.43
C LEU A 136 10.59 -4.65 -2.30
N GLY A 137 10.88 -5.11 -1.09
CA GLY A 137 9.93 -5.18 0.03
C GLY A 137 9.16 -3.88 0.33
N PRO A 138 9.78 -2.69 0.37
CA PRO A 138 9.08 -1.41 0.51
C PRO A 138 8.04 -1.12 -0.60
N TYR A 139 8.27 -1.60 -1.82
CA TYR A 139 7.41 -1.34 -2.98
C TYR A 139 6.28 -2.37 -3.12
N LEU A 140 6.50 -3.61 -2.69
CA LEU A 140 5.49 -4.68 -2.72
C LEU A 140 4.41 -4.49 -1.64
N ARG A 141 4.79 -3.95 -0.47
CA ARG A 141 3.85 -3.66 0.63
C ARG A 141 2.75 -2.65 0.24
N LYS A 142 3.04 -1.71 -0.66
CA LYS A 142 2.07 -0.71 -1.14
C LYS A 142 0.99 -1.31 -2.06
N LYS A 143 1.23 -2.45 -2.73
CA LYS A 143 0.28 -3.03 -3.70
C LYS A 143 -0.83 -3.87 -3.06
N GLN A 144 -0.57 -4.55 -1.94
CA GLN A 144 -1.58 -5.30 -1.19
C GLN A 144 -2.69 -4.40 -0.63
N GLN A 145 -2.39 -3.12 -0.40
CA GLN A 145 -3.33 -2.15 0.14
C GLN A 145 -4.39 -1.67 -0.88
N SER A 146 -4.31 -2.08 -2.15
CA SER A 146 -5.15 -1.54 -3.25
C SER A 146 -6.54 -2.18 -3.40
N LYS A 147 -6.90 -3.21 -2.63
CA LYS A 147 -8.25 -3.84 -2.67
C LYS A 147 -9.19 -3.50 -1.51
N LEU A 148 -8.75 -2.68 -0.56
CA LEU A 148 -9.60 -2.23 0.54
C LEU A 148 -10.67 -1.28 0.00
N SER A 149 -11.89 -1.77 -0.18
CA SER A 149 -13.08 -0.94 -0.30
C SER A 149 -13.61 -0.64 1.10
N GLY A 150 -14.29 0.50 1.29
CA GLY A 150 -14.91 0.84 2.58
C GLY A 150 -15.76 -0.29 3.18
N ALA A 151 -16.28 -1.23 2.38
CA ALA A 151 -17.07 -2.37 2.84
C ALA A 151 -16.30 -3.44 3.64
N GLN A 152 -14.96 -3.41 3.67
CA GLN A 152 -14.12 -4.45 4.29
C GLN A 152 -13.31 -3.93 5.48
N ILE A 153 -13.89 -3.06 6.30
CA ILE A 153 -13.25 -2.60 7.55
C ILE A 153 -13.99 -3.09 8.79
N LYS A 154 -13.26 -3.20 9.90
CA LYS A 154 -13.81 -3.43 11.25
C LYS A 154 -13.20 -2.44 12.24
N LEU A 155 -13.91 -2.22 13.34
CA LEU A 155 -13.43 -1.44 14.48
C LEU A 155 -12.99 -2.37 15.61
N ARG A 156 -11.76 -2.20 16.10
CA ARG A 156 -11.17 -3.01 17.18
C ARG A 156 -10.34 -2.17 18.14
N GLY A 157 -9.87 -2.79 19.22
CA GLY A 157 -8.87 -2.21 20.12
C GLY A 157 -7.49 -2.08 19.47
N LEU A 158 -6.67 -1.19 20.03
CA LEU A 158 -5.27 -1.02 19.67
C LEU A 158 -4.43 -2.17 20.25
N ASN A 159 -3.55 -2.74 19.42
CA ASN A 159 -2.69 -3.84 19.83
C ASN A 159 -1.22 -3.44 19.69
N ALA A 160 -0.33 -4.07 20.47
CA ALA A 160 1.12 -3.81 20.41
C ALA A 160 1.73 -3.98 19.00
N ARG A 161 1.20 -4.93 18.20
CA ARG A 161 1.64 -5.17 16.81
C ARG A 161 1.37 -4.00 15.86
N ASP A 162 0.46 -3.10 16.20
CA ASP A 162 0.11 -1.95 15.36
C ASP A 162 1.18 -0.85 15.44
N LYS A 163 2.10 -0.92 16.42
CA LYS A 163 3.10 0.11 16.71
C LYS A 163 3.86 0.60 15.48
N PRO A 164 4.43 -0.26 14.61
CA PRO A 164 5.19 0.22 13.45
C PRO A 164 4.31 1.05 12.49
N ALA A 165 3.07 0.60 12.27
CA ALA A 165 2.15 1.28 11.36
C ALA A 165 1.62 2.60 11.96
N VAL A 166 1.37 2.64 13.27
CA VAL A 166 0.98 3.87 13.97
C VAL A 166 2.10 4.91 13.94
N LEU A 167 3.34 4.51 14.25
CA LEU A 167 4.49 5.42 14.21
C LEU A 167 4.69 5.98 12.79
N SER A 168 4.64 5.12 11.78
CA SER A 168 4.73 5.56 10.38
C SER A 168 3.62 6.53 9.99
N MET A 169 2.40 6.35 10.51
CA MET A 169 1.28 7.25 10.25
C MET A 169 1.45 8.61 10.91
N LEU A 170 1.95 8.64 12.15
CA LEU A 170 2.16 9.88 12.92
C LEU A 170 3.38 10.68 12.42
N ALA A 171 4.32 10.01 11.75
CA ALA A 171 5.43 10.66 11.06
C ALA A 171 5.06 11.21 9.66
N ASP A 172 3.85 10.93 9.15
CA ASP A 172 3.40 11.42 7.85
C ASP A 172 2.84 12.86 7.98
N PRO A 173 3.49 13.88 7.39
CA PRO A 173 3.04 15.27 7.49
C PRO A 173 1.68 15.50 6.82
N GLU A 174 1.35 14.74 5.77
CA GLU A 174 0.06 14.87 5.09
C GLU A 174 -1.08 14.33 5.96
N VAL A 175 -0.84 13.27 6.73
CA VAL A 175 -1.81 12.75 7.71
C VAL A 175 -1.96 13.73 8.88
N MET A 176 -0.84 14.27 9.37
CA MET A 176 -0.81 15.11 10.56
C MET A 176 -1.20 16.58 10.36
N ARG A 177 -1.37 17.06 9.11
CA ARG A 177 -1.68 18.47 8.83
C ARG A 177 -2.95 19.01 9.50
N PHE A 178 -3.88 18.13 9.92
CA PHE A 178 -5.10 18.50 10.65
C PHE A 178 -5.16 17.97 12.08
N LEU A 179 -4.07 17.36 12.57
CA LEU A 179 -4.02 16.63 13.82
C LEU A 179 -2.95 17.23 14.74
N GLY A 180 -3.25 17.24 16.04
CA GLY A 180 -2.29 17.62 17.08
C GLY A 180 -1.53 18.91 16.73
N PRO A 181 -0.17 18.89 16.72
CA PRO A 181 0.65 20.09 16.49
C PRO A 181 0.70 20.55 15.02
N ARG A 182 -0.13 20.00 14.12
CA ARG A 182 -0.17 20.34 12.68
C ARG A 182 1.16 20.11 11.96
N ARG A 183 1.92 19.13 12.44
CA ARG A 183 3.17 18.63 11.85
C ARG A 183 3.34 17.15 12.14
N ALA A 184 4.18 16.49 11.36
CA ALA A 184 4.67 15.16 11.68
C ALA A 184 5.27 15.13 13.09
N LEU A 185 5.03 14.03 13.81
CA LEU A 185 5.64 13.77 15.10
C LEU A 185 7.05 13.22 14.92
N SER A 186 7.94 13.51 15.87
CA SER A 186 9.21 12.79 15.98
C SER A 186 8.97 11.34 16.40
N ASP A 187 9.97 10.48 16.25
CA ASP A 187 9.89 9.09 16.68
C ASP A 187 9.56 8.96 18.18
N ASP A 188 10.14 9.82 19.02
CA ASP A 188 9.88 9.85 20.46
C ASP A 188 8.45 10.30 20.79
N GLU A 189 7.97 11.34 20.11
CA GLU A 189 6.59 11.83 20.26
C GLU A 189 5.57 10.77 19.83
N ALA A 190 5.82 10.11 18.69
CA ALA A 190 4.95 9.05 18.17
C ALA A 190 4.96 7.81 19.08
N ALA A 191 6.13 7.43 19.62
CA ALA A 191 6.26 6.33 20.57
C ALA A 191 5.53 6.62 21.89
N ALA A 192 5.66 7.84 22.42
CA ALA A 192 4.95 8.27 23.63
C ALA A 192 3.43 8.25 23.40
N TRP A 193 2.97 8.81 22.27
CA TRP A 193 1.56 8.80 21.89
C TRP A 193 1.01 7.38 21.82
N PHE A 194 1.75 6.45 21.19
CA PHE A 194 1.32 5.05 21.06
C PHE A 194 1.18 4.36 22.42
N ASN A 195 2.17 4.55 23.31
CA ASN A 195 2.14 3.96 24.64
C ASN A 195 0.96 4.48 25.46
N GLU A 196 0.67 5.78 25.39
CA GLU A 196 -0.50 6.38 26.04
C GLU A 196 -1.80 5.78 25.46
N ALA A 197 -1.92 5.72 24.13
CA ALA A 197 -3.11 5.19 23.47
C ALA A 197 -3.36 3.70 23.78
N LEU A 198 -2.31 2.92 24.04
CA LEU A 198 -2.42 1.52 24.42
C LEU A 198 -2.90 1.35 25.87
N GLN A 199 -2.48 2.24 26.78
CA GLN A 199 -2.88 2.22 28.18
C GLN A 199 -4.26 2.86 28.42
N ARG A 200 -4.57 3.93 27.67
CA ARG A 200 -5.77 4.76 27.82
C ARG A 200 -6.43 4.93 26.44
N PRO A 201 -7.10 3.87 25.94
CA PRO A 201 -7.72 3.93 24.62
C PRO A 201 -8.85 4.96 24.61
N SER A 202 -8.78 5.89 23.66
CA SER A 202 -9.86 6.86 23.40
C SER A 202 -10.57 6.56 22.08
N ARG A 203 -9.86 6.01 21.09
CA ARG A 203 -10.42 5.76 19.75
C ARG A 203 -10.29 4.30 19.38
N TYR A 204 -11.22 3.84 18.55
CA TYR A 204 -11.13 2.54 17.91
C TYR A 204 -10.04 2.55 16.83
N VAL A 205 -9.34 1.44 16.69
CA VAL A 205 -8.56 1.16 15.48
C VAL A 205 -9.51 0.79 14.35
N ILE A 206 -9.31 1.42 13.20
CA ILE A 206 -9.83 0.98 11.91
C ILE A 206 -8.85 -0.06 11.39
N SER A 207 -9.33 -1.27 11.12
CA SER A 207 -8.52 -2.31 10.50
C SER A 207 -9.22 -2.95 9.31
N ASP A 208 -8.44 -3.55 8.42
CA ASP A 208 -8.97 -4.45 7.41
C ASP A 208 -9.71 -5.61 8.09
N ALA A 209 -10.87 -5.99 7.56
CA ALA A 209 -11.71 -7.03 8.16
C ALA A 209 -11.10 -8.43 8.02
N ILE A 210 -10.28 -8.67 6.99
CA ILE A 210 -9.72 -9.97 6.60
C ILE A 210 -8.28 -10.12 7.13
N SER A 211 -7.38 -9.23 6.73
CA SER A 211 -5.96 -9.26 7.09
C SER A 211 -5.66 -8.69 8.47
N ASP A 212 -6.61 -7.96 9.05
CA ASP A 212 -6.45 -7.24 10.33
C ASP A 212 -5.40 -6.12 10.29
N GLU A 213 -4.99 -5.70 9.08
CA GLU A 213 -4.03 -4.60 8.86
C GLU A 213 -4.55 -3.31 9.49
N PHE A 214 -3.66 -2.60 10.19
CA PHE A 214 -3.93 -1.28 10.75
C PHE A 214 -4.09 -0.23 9.64
N ILE A 215 -5.24 0.45 9.64
CA ILE A 215 -5.58 1.50 8.66
C ILE A 215 -5.54 2.90 9.28
N GLY A 216 -6.03 3.04 10.51
CA GLY A 216 -6.15 4.33 11.17
C GLY A 216 -6.92 4.26 12.47
N PHE A 217 -7.42 5.40 12.94
CA PHE A 217 -8.27 5.50 14.12
C PHE A 217 -9.56 6.26 13.82
N CYS A 218 -10.61 5.94 14.56
CA CYS A 218 -11.87 6.69 14.58
C CYS A 218 -12.53 6.56 15.95
N GLY A 219 -13.08 7.65 16.47
CA GLY A 219 -13.81 7.66 17.73
C GLY A 219 -13.68 8.99 18.47
N ILE A 220 -13.93 8.97 19.78
CA ILE A 220 -14.04 10.17 20.60
C ILE A 220 -12.89 10.26 21.58
N LYS A 221 -12.31 11.46 21.71
CA LYS A 221 -11.41 11.78 22.80
C LYS A 221 -12.04 12.87 23.64
N GLU A 222 -12.04 12.69 24.96
CA GLU A 222 -12.42 13.78 25.86
C GLU A 222 -11.25 14.79 25.97
N ILE A 223 -11.54 16.05 25.71
CA ILE A 223 -10.59 17.16 25.79
C ILE A 223 -11.25 18.26 26.62
N ASN A 224 -10.72 18.50 27.83
CA ASN A 224 -11.26 19.51 28.75
C ASN A 224 -12.78 19.34 29.01
N GLY A 225 -13.24 18.10 29.21
CA GLY A 225 -14.65 17.79 29.42
C GLY A 225 -15.53 17.81 28.17
N ILE A 226 -14.95 18.02 26.98
CA ILE A 226 -15.66 18.02 25.70
C ILE A 226 -15.34 16.74 24.94
N LEU A 227 -16.38 16.05 24.47
CA LEU A 227 -16.24 14.88 23.61
C LEU A 227 -15.89 15.34 22.18
N ASP A 228 -14.64 15.12 21.76
CA ASP A 228 -14.13 15.48 20.44
C ASP A 228 -14.04 14.22 19.56
N PHE A 229 -14.96 14.10 18.62
CA PHE A 229 -14.96 13.01 17.66
C PHE A 229 -13.99 13.33 16.52
N GLY A 230 -13.17 12.34 16.17
CA GLY A 230 -12.24 12.47 15.07
C GLY A 230 -11.80 11.13 14.49
N TYR A 231 -11.25 11.20 13.29
CA TYR A 231 -10.61 10.07 12.63
C TYR A 231 -9.34 10.53 11.93
N PHE A 232 -8.44 9.57 11.71
CA PHE A 232 -7.24 9.78 10.91
C PHE A 232 -6.79 8.43 10.35
N ILE A 233 -6.45 8.44 9.07
CA ILE A 233 -6.23 7.25 8.25
C ILE A 233 -4.89 7.42 7.55
N ARG A 234 -4.10 6.35 7.44
CA ARG A 234 -2.84 6.39 6.69
C ARG A 234 -3.10 6.79 5.23
N SER A 235 -2.21 7.60 4.67
CA SER A 235 -2.36 8.23 3.35
C SER A 235 -2.59 7.21 2.22
N GLU A 236 -1.99 6.03 2.33
CA GLU A 236 -2.18 4.92 1.38
C GLU A 236 -3.61 4.34 1.31
N PHE A 237 -4.48 4.65 2.26
CA PHE A 237 -5.88 4.21 2.29
C PHE A 237 -6.89 5.31 1.93
N TRP A 238 -6.43 6.51 1.55
CA TRP A 238 -7.32 7.60 1.18
C TRP A 238 -8.05 7.34 -0.14
N GLY A 239 -9.20 8.01 -0.33
CA GLY A 239 -10.01 7.89 -1.55
C GLY A 239 -10.84 6.60 -1.67
N LYS A 240 -10.76 5.68 -0.69
CA LYS A 240 -11.41 4.35 -0.73
C LYS A 240 -12.76 4.27 -0.01
N GLY A 241 -13.31 5.40 0.43
CA GLY A 241 -14.57 5.45 1.21
C GLY A 241 -14.46 4.98 2.66
N ILE A 242 -13.26 4.64 3.12
CA ILE A 242 -12.98 4.11 4.46
C ILE A 242 -13.38 5.10 5.56
N ALA A 243 -13.07 6.39 5.39
CA ALA A 243 -13.40 7.42 6.40
C ALA A 243 -14.90 7.46 6.70
N THR A 244 -15.73 7.51 5.65
CA THR A 244 -17.19 7.51 5.79
C THR A 244 -17.68 6.27 6.51
N ARG A 245 -17.24 5.08 6.09
CA ARG A 245 -17.67 3.83 6.73
C ARG A 245 -17.17 3.69 8.17
N ALA A 246 -15.95 4.12 8.45
CA ALA A 246 -15.38 4.07 9.79
C ALA A 246 -16.16 4.98 10.75
N CYS A 247 -16.49 6.19 10.29
CA CYS A 247 -17.31 7.11 11.06
C CYS A 247 -18.72 6.56 11.29
N GLU A 248 -19.37 6.02 10.27
CA GLU A 248 -20.69 5.37 10.40
C GLU A 248 -20.68 4.24 11.45
N LEU A 249 -19.69 3.34 11.38
CA LEU A 249 -19.53 2.26 12.36
C LEU A 249 -19.24 2.78 13.76
N ALA A 250 -18.39 3.80 13.90
CA ALA A 250 -18.00 4.35 15.20
C ALA A 250 -19.18 5.08 15.84
N VAL A 251 -19.89 5.91 15.09
CA VAL A 251 -21.10 6.60 15.55
C VAL A 251 -22.17 5.59 15.95
N GLY A 252 -22.39 4.54 15.16
CA GLY A 252 -23.34 3.48 15.51
C GLY A 252 -23.02 2.79 16.83
N LYS A 253 -21.73 2.53 17.12
CA LYS A 253 -21.31 1.97 18.42
C LYS A 253 -21.48 2.98 19.56
N LEU A 254 -20.99 4.21 19.36
CA LEU A 254 -20.97 5.26 20.38
C LEU A 254 -22.38 5.75 20.76
N ALA A 255 -23.35 5.67 19.85
CA ALA A 255 -24.75 6.02 20.13
C ALA A 255 -25.37 5.19 21.26
N HIS A 256 -24.80 4.02 21.58
CA HIS A 256 -25.23 3.18 22.70
C HIS A 256 -24.49 3.48 24.01
N GLU A 257 -23.43 4.29 23.98
CA GLU A 257 -22.51 4.51 25.10
C GLU A 257 -22.58 5.95 25.63
N ILE A 258 -22.85 6.92 24.76
CA ILE A 258 -22.82 8.35 25.09
C ILE A 258 -23.95 9.12 24.40
N ASP A 259 -24.22 10.32 24.91
CA ASP A 259 -25.05 11.30 24.24
C ASP A 259 -24.25 11.99 23.12
N LEU A 260 -24.54 11.63 21.86
CA LEU A 260 -23.86 12.16 20.68
C LEU A 260 -24.12 13.65 20.44
N ASP A 261 -25.18 14.24 21.00
CA ASP A 261 -25.42 15.69 20.89
C ASP A 261 -24.39 16.51 21.67
N THR A 262 -23.72 15.90 22.64
CA THR A 262 -22.62 16.51 23.39
C THR A 262 -21.27 16.39 22.66
N ALA A 263 -21.20 15.53 21.64
CA ALA A 263 -20.00 15.33 20.85
C ALA A 263 -19.86 16.39 19.75
N GLN A 264 -18.61 16.80 19.51
CA GLN A 264 -18.27 17.83 18.54
C GLN A 264 -17.28 17.27 17.53
N VAL A 265 -17.43 17.69 16.26
CA VAL A 265 -16.42 17.46 15.22
C VAL A 265 -15.98 18.80 14.68
N PHE A 266 -14.71 19.17 14.82
CA PHE A 266 -14.15 20.33 14.12
C PHE A 266 -13.60 19.91 12.76
N ILE A 267 -13.98 20.61 11.69
CA ILE A 267 -13.42 20.43 10.36
C ILE A 267 -12.93 21.78 9.84
N ALA A 268 -11.64 21.85 9.51
CA ALA A 268 -11.01 23.02 8.90
C ALA A 268 -11.55 23.26 7.49
N ASP A 269 -11.65 24.52 7.06
CA ASP A 269 -12.26 24.88 5.77
C ASP A 269 -11.48 24.33 4.57
N ASN A 270 -10.16 24.20 4.68
CA ASN A 270 -9.29 23.59 3.68
C ASN A 270 -9.32 22.04 3.70
N ASN A 271 -10.08 21.40 4.61
CA ASN A 271 -10.19 19.95 4.70
C ASN A 271 -11.40 19.43 3.90
N GLU A 272 -11.31 19.53 2.57
CA GLU A 272 -12.36 19.10 1.64
C GLU A 272 -12.77 17.62 1.81
N ALA A 273 -11.80 16.76 2.14
CA ALA A 273 -12.05 15.34 2.34
C ALA A 273 -13.01 15.10 3.51
N SER A 274 -12.82 15.79 4.63
CA SER A 274 -13.65 15.60 5.83
C SER A 274 -15.00 16.31 5.71
N LYS A 275 -15.07 17.44 4.99
CA LYS A 275 -16.36 18.07 4.65
C LYS A 275 -17.26 17.12 3.85
N LYS A 276 -16.71 16.40 2.87
CA LYS A 276 -17.44 15.36 2.11
C LYS A 276 -17.87 14.18 2.98
N VAL A 277 -17.11 13.82 4.02
CA VAL A 277 -17.51 12.79 4.98
C VAL A 277 -18.70 13.27 5.81
N ALA A 278 -18.62 14.49 6.36
CA ALA A 278 -19.71 15.10 7.11
C ALA A 278 -21.01 15.20 6.28
N GLU A 279 -20.90 15.66 5.03
CA GLU A 279 -22.03 15.74 4.09
C GLU A 279 -22.69 14.37 3.86
N LYS A 280 -21.89 13.33 3.57
CA LYS A 280 -22.41 11.97 3.34
C LYS A 280 -23.08 11.37 4.57
N LEU A 281 -22.61 11.73 5.76
CA LEU A 281 -23.18 11.27 7.03
C LEU A 281 -24.31 12.18 7.53
N GLY A 282 -24.65 13.23 6.79
CA GLY A 282 -25.72 14.17 7.14
C GLY A 282 -25.41 15.07 8.33
N TRP A 283 -24.14 15.20 8.73
CA TRP A 283 -23.73 16.04 9.85
C TRP A 283 -23.95 17.51 9.54
N GLN A 284 -24.47 18.24 10.54
CA GLN A 284 -24.89 19.63 10.36
C GLN A 284 -23.89 20.59 10.99
N VAL A 285 -23.59 21.69 10.30
CA VAL A 285 -22.77 22.78 10.83
C VAL A 285 -23.52 23.43 12.00
N ILE A 286 -22.85 23.57 13.14
CA ILE A 286 -23.37 24.24 14.33
C ILE A 286 -22.89 25.69 14.38
N ARG A 287 -21.57 25.90 14.21
CA ARG A 287 -20.92 27.22 14.34
C ARG A 287 -19.56 27.22 13.66
N SER A 288 -19.15 28.39 13.16
CA SER A 288 -17.77 28.65 12.73
C SER A 288 -16.87 28.91 13.94
N SER A 289 -15.59 28.53 13.86
CA SER A 289 -14.62 28.74 14.94
C SER A 289 -13.18 28.67 14.42
N ARG A 290 -12.23 28.88 15.32
CA ARG A 290 -10.81 28.63 15.09
C ARG A 290 -10.32 27.54 16.04
N LYS A 291 -9.58 26.57 15.53
CA LYS A 291 -8.94 25.50 16.32
C LYS A 291 -7.52 25.29 15.81
N ASP A 292 -6.54 25.45 16.70
CA ASP A 292 -5.10 25.29 16.42
C ASP A 292 -4.60 26.12 15.22
N GLY A 293 -5.10 27.35 15.07
CA GLY A 293 -4.72 28.27 13.99
C GLY A 293 -5.58 28.15 12.73
N ASP A 294 -6.28 27.04 12.53
CA ASP A 294 -7.17 26.83 11.37
C ASP A 294 -8.55 27.44 11.60
N PHE A 295 -9.10 28.06 10.55
CA PHE A 295 -10.51 28.45 10.50
C PHE A 295 -11.35 27.28 9.98
N GLY A 296 -12.52 27.08 10.56
CA GLY A 296 -13.38 25.96 10.22
C GLY A 296 -14.70 25.96 10.96
N HIS A 297 -15.34 24.81 10.97
CA HIS A 297 -16.70 24.65 11.46
C HIS A 297 -16.80 23.47 12.42
N TYR A 298 -17.60 23.64 13.48
CA TYR A 298 -18.03 22.54 14.32
C TYR A 298 -19.29 21.91 13.73
N TYR A 299 -19.33 20.58 13.70
CA TYR A 299 -20.44 19.78 13.20
C TYR A 299 -21.08 18.98 14.33
N ARG A 300 -22.41 18.82 14.25
CA ARG A 300 -23.19 17.90 15.09
C ARG A 300 -23.22 16.51 14.44
N ILE A 301 -23.00 15.49 15.25
CA ILE A 301 -23.11 14.09 14.84
C ILE A 301 -24.55 13.63 15.07
N GLY A 302 -25.32 13.42 13.99
CA GLY A 302 -26.70 12.94 14.08
C GLY A 302 -27.76 14.00 13.73
N LYS A 303 -29.01 13.55 13.74
CA LYS A 303 -30.23 14.38 13.72
C LYS A 303 -30.91 14.27 15.07
#